data_AF-A0A9P0ISN5-F1
#
_entry.id   AF-A0A9P0ISN5-F1
#
_cell.length_a   1.000
_cell.length_b   1.000
_cell.length_c   1.000
_cell.angle_alpha   90.00
_cell.angle_beta   90.00
_cell.angle_gamma   90.00
#
_symmetry.space_group_name_H-M   'P 1'
#
loop_
_entity.id
_entity.type
_entity.pdbx_description
1 polymer ?
#
loop_
_entity_poly.entity_id
_entity_poly.type
_entity_poly.pdbx_seq_one_letter_code
_entity_poly.pdbx_strand_id
1 'polypeptide(L)'
;MHSLNFNFGFIMSNVNCSSIMNDYSIEPVVDSELYEVEEIRHLYDLFDVISVHKIQNPLLWGLYTLRKNEMEINNKNIIVNEWLLYHVTATKNVQSIAENNLDWRFTSRCRYGKGVCFSYCPLYANRYASCAQGSTSAVDYDENIMDILINMGFPREAVKRALFYTYNQGLECAIKWLMDHITDSNFAEPFVPSRHNFNSEISIERAFIICRVLVQNIKDVSVNYHLNVIPNIFDTAKSTNGMVYVKFNDYEFYPQYIVYYREHNLSQYSDPYSCNFNYNYCVDQ
;
A
#
# COMPACT_ATOMS: atom_id res chain seq x y z
N MET A 1 -36.51 -20.71 26.36
CA MET A 1 -37.03 -19.33 26.38
C MET A 1 -36.30 -18.56 27.47
N HIS A 2 -35.27 -17.79 27.11
CA HIS A 2 -34.66 -16.78 27.97
C HIS A 2 -34.55 -15.52 27.11
N SER A 3 -35.46 -14.58 27.35
CA SER A 3 -35.48 -13.27 26.72
C SER A 3 -34.48 -12.37 27.44
N LEU A 4 -33.42 -11.96 26.76
CA LEU A 4 -32.61 -10.83 27.21
C LEU A 4 -33.29 -9.55 26.69
N ASN A 5 -33.89 -8.80 27.62
CA ASN A 5 -34.40 -7.45 27.38
C ASN A 5 -33.20 -6.49 27.21
N PHE A 6 -32.91 -6.09 25.97
CA PHE A 6 -32.07 -4.92 25.73
C PHE A 6 -32.91 -3.66 25.91
N ASN A 7 -32.58 -2.90 26.95
CA ASN A 7 -33.24 -1.66 27.32
C ASN A 7 -32.78 -0.55 26.36
N PHE A 8 -33.54 -0.31 25.28
CA PHE A 8 -33.28 0.74 24.28
C PHE A 8 -33.71 2.15 24.74
N GLY A 9 -33.74 2.39 26.05
CA GLY A 9 -34.34 3.58 26.65
C GLY A 9 -33.35 4.34 27.52
N PHE A 10 -32.35 4.99 26.91
CA PHE A 10 -31.76 6.24 27.41
C PHE A 10 -30.86 6.81 26.30
N ILE A 11 -30.84 8.14 26.17
CA ILE A 11 -30.17 8.94 25.11
C ILE A 11 -31.03 9.16 23.85
N MET A 12 -32.20 9.76 24.01
CA MET A 12 -32.78 10.68 23.01
C MET A 12 -33.56 11.78 23.73
N SER A 13 -32.85 12.62 24.48
CA SER A 13 -33.41 13.89 24.94
C SER A 13 -32.34 14.97 24.86
N ASN A 14 -32.53 15.87 23.89
CA ASN A 14 -31.87 17.17 23.76
C ASN A 14 -30.36 17.17 23.51
N VAL A 15 -29.94 16.62 22.37
CA VAL A 15 -28.67 16.97 21.76
C VAL A 15 -28.95 17.71 20.45
N ASN A 16 -28.40 18.91 20.33
CA ASN A 16 -28.39 19.68 19.10
C ASN A 16 -27.65 18.85 18.03
N CYS A 17 -28.41 18.20 17.14
CA CYS A 17 -27.93 17.12 16.28
C CYS A 17 -26.91 17.59 15.22
N SER A 18 -26.68 18.90 15.11
CA SER A 18 -25.74 19.51 14.16
C SER A 18 -24.29 19.60 14.66
N SER A 19 -23.99 19.30 15.92
CA SER A 19 -22.63 19.53 16.49
C SER A 19 -21.96 18.32 17.16
N ILE A 20 -22.54 17.10 17.10
CA ILE A 20 -22.02 15.93 17.86
C ILE A 20 -21.60 14.73 16.98
N MET A 21 -21.67 14.80 15.64
CA MET A 21 -21.42 13.61 14.80
C MET A 21 -20.15 13.61 13.93
N ASN A 22 -19.32 14.66 13.91
CA ASN A 22 -18.31 14.80 12.85
C ASN A 22 -16.85 15.05 13.24
N ASP A 23 -16.47 15.08 14.51
CA ASP A 23 -15.05 15.29 14.83
C ASP A 23 -14.31 13.96 14.86
N TYR A 24 -13.82 13.53 13.69
CA TYR A 24 -12.68 12.63 13.65
C TYR A 24 -11.45 13.35 14.22
N SER A 25 -10.58 12.62 14.91
CA SER A 25 -9.30 13.15 15.36
C SER A 25 -8.13 12.33 14.79
N ILE A 26 -6.99 13.01 14.65
CA ILE A 26 -5.70 12.40 14.37
C ILE A 26 -4.82 12.75 15.55
N GLU A 27 -4.43 11.74 16.32
CA GLU A 27 -3.70 11.90 17.57
C GLU A 27 -2.33 11.22 17.48
N PRO A 28 -1.26 11.80 18.03
CA PRO A 28 0.03 11.12 18.09
C PRO A 28 -0.10 9.83 18.90
N VAL A 29 0.54 8.75 18.42
CA VAL A 29 0.54 7.48 19.16
C VAL A 29 1.50 7.58 20.34
N VAL A 30 1.06 7.12 21.52
CA VAL A 30 1.90 7.04 22.72
C VAL A 30 2.89 5.88 22.63
N ASP A 31 4.07 6.02 23.24
CA ASP A 31 5.17 5.06 23.14
C ASP A 31 4.77 3.61 23.45
N SER A 32 3.88 3.37 24.42
CA SER A 32 3.44 2.02 24.77
C SER A 32 2.70 1.32 23.63
N GLU A 33 1.88 2.04 22.87
CA GLU A 33 1.11 1.46 21.76
C GLU A 33 2.00 1.22 20.52
N LEU A 34 3.08 2.01 20.33
CA LEU A 34 4.03 1.81 19.23
C LEU A 34 4.68 0.42 19.25
N TYR A 35 4.93 -0.14 20.45
CA TYR A 35 5.56 -1.45 20.61
C TYR A 35 4.58 -2.63 20.54
N GLU A 36 3.28 -2.40 20.69
CA GLU A 36 2.26 -3.45 20.65
C GLU A 36 1.80 -3.78 19.22
N VAL A 37 1.94 -2.83 18.29
CA VAL A 37 1.50 -3.01 16.90
C VAL A 37 2.70 -3.45 16.05
N GLU A 38 2.70 -4.73 15.66
CA GLU A 38 3.76 -5.36 14.86
C GLU A 38 4.01 -4.61 13.54
N GLU A 39 2.95 -4.16 12.87
CA GLU A 39 3.05 -3.45 11.60
C GLU A 39 3.73 -2.08 11.73
N ILE A 40 3.59 -1.40 12.88
CA ILE A 40 4.32 -0.15 13.15
C ILE A 40 5.79 -0.47 13.36
N ARG A 41 6.11 -1.51 14.15
CA ARG A 41 7.50 -1.94 14.40
C ARG A 41 8.24 -2.30 13.11
N HIS A 42 7.60 -3.07 12.23
CA HIS A 42 8.17 -3.41 10.92
C HIS A 42 8.52 -2.18 10.07
N LEU A 43 7.79 -1.07 10.21
CA LEU A 43 8.14 0.17 9.50
C LEU A 43 9.38 0.84 10.10
N TYR A 44 9.57 0.80 11.42
CA TYR A 44 10.79 1.30 12.05
C TYR A 44 12.04 0.51 11.64
N ASP A 45 11.89 -0.79 11.37
CA ASP A 45 13.00 -1.62 10.89
C ASP A 45 13.39 -1.32 9.43
N LEU A 46 12.46 -0.78 8.62
CA LEU A 46 12.59 -0.68 7.17
C LEU A 46 12.65 0.75 6.62
N PHE A 47 12.27 1.76 7.41
CA PHE A 47 12.16 3.17 6.98
C PHE A 47 12.61 4.13 8.08
N ASP A 48 12.96 5.36 7.71
CA ASP A 48 13.18 6.44 8.67
C ASP A 48 11.81 6.99 9.09
N VAL A 49 11.20 6.38 10.12
CA VAL A 49 9.88 6.79 10.62
C VAL A 49 9.99 8.13 11.35
N ILE A 50 9.25 9.12 10.85
CA ILE A 50 9.24 10.49 11.37
C ILE A 50 8.23 10.63 12.51
N SER A 51 7.00 10.13 12.30
CA SER A 51 5.93 10.20 13.29
C SER A 51 4.81 9.23 12.96
N VAL A 52 4.13 8.78 14.02
CA VAL A 52 2.99 7.86 13.93
C VAL A 52 1.79 8.50 14.62
N HIS A 53 0.64 8.44 13.95
CA HIS A 53 -0.61 8.99 14.45
C HIS A 53 -1.71 7.94 14.36
N LYS A 54 -2.63 7.93 15.31
CA LYS A 54 -3.84 7.12 15.33
C LYS A 54 -5.02 7.94 14.83
N ILE A 55 -5.82 7.35 13.97
CA ILE A 55 -7.08 7.93 13.51
C ILE A 55 -8.18 7.47 14.46
N GLN A 56 -8.94 8.43 15.00
CA GLN A 56 -10.18 8.17 15.71
C GLN A 56 -11.34 8.76 14.91
N ASN A 57 -12.05 7.93 14.16
CA ASN A 57 -13.25 8.35 13.43
C ASN A 57 -14.44 7.48 13.89
N PRO A 58 -15.24 7.95 14.87
CA PRO A 58 -16.33 7.15 15.44
C PRO A 58 -17.37 6.70 14.41
N LEU A 59 -17.63 7.51 13.38
CA LEU A 59 -18.58 7.17 12.32
C LEU A 59 -18.06 6.01 11.47
N LEU A 60 -16.82 6.12 10.95
CA LEU A 60 -16.21 5.04 10.16
C LEU A 60 -16.02 3.78 10.99
N TRP A 61 -15.63 3.92 12.26
CA TRP A 61 -15.50 2.79 13.18
C TRP A 61 -16.84 2.07 13.39
N GLY A 62 -17.93 2.82 13.56
CA GLY A 62 -19.28 2.28 13.68
C GLY A 62 -19.71 1.50 12.43
N LEU A 63 -19.50 2.07 11.24
CA LEU A 63 -19.81 1.41 9.95
C LEU A 63 -18.97 0.14 9.73
N TYR A 64 -17.67 0.20 10.03
CA TYR A 64 -16.78 -0.95 10.00
C TYR A 64 -17.24 -2.06 10.95
N THR A 65 -17.59 -1.71 12.19
CA THR A 65 -18.05 -2.67 13.21
C THR A 65 -19.37 -3.32 12.79
N LEU A 66 -20.31 -2.55 12.24
CA LEU A 66 -21.56 -3.09 11.72
C LEU A 66 -21.30 -4.08 10.57
N ARG A 67 -20.39 -3.75 9.65
CA ARG A 67 -20.03 -4.63 8.54
C ARG A 67 -19.40 -5.94 9.03
N LYS A 68 -18.51 -5.87 10.02
CA LYS A 68 -17.94 -7.06 10.67
C LYS A 68 -19.02 -7.97 11.24
N ASN A 69 -19.94 -7.41 12.04
CA ASN A 69 -21.02 -8.17 12.65
C ASN A 69 -21.93 -8.82 11.59
N GLU A 70 -22.20 -8.11 10.50
CA GLU A 70 -22.95 -8.65 9.36
C GLU A 70 -22.24 -9.87 8.73
N MET A 71 -20.92 -9.78 8.51
CA MET A 71 -20.11 -10.88 7.98
C MET A 71 -20.08 -12.10 8.93
N GLU A 72 -20.01 -11.87 10.24
CA GLU A 72 -20.05 -12.93 11.26
C GLU A 72 -21.42 -13.64 11.30
N ILE A 73 -22.51 -12.88 11.15
CA ILE A 73 -23.88 -13.43 11.11
C ILE A 73 -24.11 -14.24 9.85
N ASN A 74 -23.67 -13.73 8.69
CA ASN A 74 -23.88 -14.35 7.39
C ASN A 74 -23.11 -15.67 7.23
N ASN A 75 -21.92 -15.77 7.84
CA ASN A 75 -21.02 -16.90 7.69
C ASN A 75 -20.51 -17.41 9.06
N LYS A 76 -21.41 -17.91 9.91
CA LYS A 76 -21.11 -18.33 11.30
C LYS A 76 -20.01 -19.40 11.46
N ASN A 77 -19.66 -20.10 10.37
CA ASN A 77 -18.66 -21.16 10.38
C ASN A 77 -17.25 -20.68 10.00
N ILE A 78 -17.10 -19.42 9.56
CA ILE A 78 -15.82 -18.87 9.11
C ILE A 78 -15.53 -17.61 9.92
N ILE A 79 -14.36 -17.56 10.53
CA ILE A 79 -13.92 -16.41 11.31
C ILE A 79 -13.68 -15.22 10.38
N VAL A 80 -14.18 -14.05 10.77
CA VAL A 80 -13.82 -12.78 10.13
C VAL A 80 -12.52 -12.30 10.74
N ASN A 81 -11.43 -12.32 9.96
CA ASN A 81 -10.14 -11.82 10.41
C ASN A 81 -10.07 -10.30 10.31
N GLU A 82 -9.38 -9.67 11.24
CA GLU A 82 -9.09 -8.23 11.24
C GLU A 82 -7.58 -8.02 11.09
N TRP A 83 -7.08 -8.05 9.85
CA TRP A 83 -5.65 -7.90 9.59
C TRP A 83 -5.27 -6.42 9.50
N LEU A 84 -4.11 -6.07 10.03
CA LEU A 84 -3.51 -4.76 9.78
C LEU A 84 -2.68 -4.85 8.50
N LEU A 85 -3.02 -4.04 7.50
CA LEU A 85 -2.37 -4.06 6.18
C LEU A 85 -1.96 -2.64 5.78
N TYR A 86 -0.90 -2.55 4.98
CA TYR A 86 -0.36 -1.29 4.50
C TYR A 86 -1.05 -0.82 3.22
N HIS A 87 -1.37 0.46 3.20
CA HIS A 87 -1.71 1.24 2.01
C HIS A 87 -0.80 2.46 1.96
N VAL A 88 -0.15 2.74 0.83
CA VAL A 88 0.72 3.92 0.70
C VAL A 88 0.04 4.96 -0.17
N THR A 89 0.05 6.21 0.31
CA THR A 89 -0.60 7.35 -0.34
C THR A 89 0.26 8.60 -0.25
N ALA A 90 -0.09 9.63 -1.02
CA ALA A 90 0.53 10.93 -0.89
C ALA A 90 0.04 11.62 0.39
N THR A 91 0.92 12.36 1.09
CA THR A 91 0.58 13.04 2.35
C THR A 91 -0.62 13.97 2.22
N LYS A 92 -0.78 14.63 1.06
CA LYS A 92 -1.95 15.48 0.75
C LYS A 92 -3.31 14.76 0.83
N ASN A 93 -3.33 13.43 0.70
CA ASN A 93 -4.57 12.64 0.76
C ASN A 93 -4.91 12.20 2.19
N VAL A 94 -3.96 12.26 3.14
CA VAL A 94 -4.11 11.70 4.50
C VAL A 94 -5.34 12.26 5.21
N GLN A 95 -5.52 13.58 5.16
CA GLN A 95 -6.65 14.22 5.82
C GLN A 95 -7.99 13.70 5.28
N SER A 96 -8.13 13.66 3.96
CA SER A 96 -9.36 13.16 3.32
C SER A 96 -9.62 11.69 3.63
N ILE A 97 -8.57 10.87 3.78
CA ILE A 97 -8.68 9.45 4.10
C ILE A 97 -9.10 9.25 5.55
N ALA A 98 -8.54 10.01 6.49
CA ALA A 98 -8.91 9.95 7.90
C ALA A 98 -10.38 10.36 8.13
N GLU A 99 -10.87 11.32 7.35
CA GLU A 99 -12.24 11.83 7.43
C GLU A 99 -13.25 10.94 6.70
N ASN A 100 -12.95 10.59 5.44
CA ASN A 100 -13.92 10.03 4.48
C ASN A 100 -13.60 8.59 4.04
N ASN A 101 -12.58 7.97 4.64
CA ASN A 101 -12.06 6.65 4.27
C ASN A 101 -11.31 6.62 2.91
N LEU A 102 -10.70 5.47 2.59
CA LEU A 102 -10.10 5.21 1.28
C LEU A 102 -11.20 4.97 0.24
N ASP A 103 -11.20 5.78 -0.82
CA ASP A 103 -12.17 5.67 -1.90
C ASP A 103 -11.48 5.33 -3.22
N TRP A 104 -11.69 4.09 -3.66
CA TRP A 104 -11.12 3.59 -4.91
C TRP A 104 -11.74 4.25 -6.16
N ARG A 105 -12.91 4.88 -6.05
CA ARG A 105 -13.62 5.51 -7.18
C ARG A 105 -12.85 6.72 -7.72
N PHE A 106 -11.95 7.29 -6.92
CA PHE A 106 -11.05 8.37 -7.34
C PHE A 106 -9.70 7.89 -7.87
N THR A 107 -9.45 6.57 -7.92
CA THR A 107 -8.22 5.98 -8.49
C THR A 107 -8.52 4.97 -9.60
N SER A 108 -7.83 5.11 -10.72
CA SER A 108 -7.98 4.24 -11.89
C SER A 108 -7.03 3.04 -11.91
N ARG A 109 -6.16 2.90 -10.88
CA ARG A 109 -5.00 2.00 -10.93
C ARG A 109 -4.97 1.00 -9.78
N CYS A 110 -5.59 -0.17 -9.95
CA CYS A 110 -5.34 -1.33 -9.10
C CYS A 110 -5.30 -2.59 -10.01
N ARG A 111 -4.15 -3.29 -9.97
CA ARG A 111 -3.76 -4.36 -10.92
C ARG A 111 -4.64 -5.61 -10.83
N TYR A 112 -5.31 -5.78 -9.69
CA TYR A 112 -6.08 -6.97 -9.34
C TYR A 112 -7.57 -6.67 -9.11
N GLY A 113 -8.05 -5.52 -9.62
CA GLY A 113 -9.44 -5.08 -9.60
C GLY A 113 -9.61 -3.62 -9.18
N LYS A 114 -10.76 -3.03 -9.49
CA LYS A 114 -11.11 -1.66 -9.11
C LYS A 114 -11.63 -1.62 -7.67
N GLY A 115 -10.70 -1.74 -6.74
CA GLY A 115 -10.95 -1.64 -5.31
C GLY A 115 -9.77 -0.98 -4.61
N VAL A 116 -9.84 -0.93 -3.28
CA VAL A 116 -8.74 -0.47 -2.46
C VAL A 116 -7.72 -1.60 -2.34
N CYS A 117 -6.50 -1.32 -2.79
CA CYS A 117 -5.36 -2.22 -2.79
C CYS A 117 -4.58 -2.09 -1.44
N PHE A 118 -4.33 -3.22 -0.77
CA PHE A 118 -3.56 -3.37 0.47
C PHE A 118 -2.44 -4.41 0.31
N SER A 119 -1.42 -4.35 1.17
CA SER A 119 -0.31 -5.33 1.20
C SER A 119 0.14 -5.58 2.63
N TYR A 120 0.57 -6.81 2.94
CA TYR A 120 1.24 -7.13 4.21
C TYR A 120 2.73 -6.74 4.19
N CYS A 121 3.31 -6.56 3.01
CA CYS A 121 4.70 -6.18 2.83
C CYS A 121 4.78 -4.65 2.60
N PRO A 122 5.40 -3.88 3.50
CA PRO A 122 5.46 -2.42 3.37
C PRO A 122 6.39 -1.98 2.23
N LEU A 123 7.47 -2.74 1.96
CA LEU A 123 8.34 -2.51 0.80
C LEU A 123 7.58 -2.64 -0.53
N TYR A 124 6.72 -3.66 -0.65
CA TYR A 124 5.88 -3.84 -1.83
C TYR A 124 4.84 -2.72 -1.94
N ALA A 125 4.15 -2.40 -0.84
CA ALA A 125 3.17 -1.31 -0.81
C ALA A 125 3.80 0.01 -1.26
N ASN A 126 4.99 0.34 -0.74
CA ASN A 126 5.69 1.56 -1.08
C ASN A 126 6.16 1.59 -2.54
N ARG A 127 6.78 0.50 -3.02
CA ARG A 127 7.27 0.40 -4.40
C ARG A 127 6.18 0.62 -5.44
N TYR A 128 4.96 0.12 -5.18
CA TYR A 128 3.87 0.09 -6.15
C TYR A 128 2.77 1.14 -5.94
N ALA A 129 2.79 1.90 -4.85
CA ALA A 129 1.88 3.02 -4.69
C ALA A 129 2.22 4.15 -5.69
N SER A 130 1.18 4.77 -6.25
CA SER A 130 1.33 5.76 -7.33
C SER A 130 2.25 6.92 -6.93
N CYS A 131 3.35 7.10 -7.66
CA CYS A 131 3.95 8.43 -7.82
C CYS A 131 2.84 9.33 -8.40
N ALA A 132 2.43 10.34 -7.65
CA ALA A 132 1.55 11.38 -8.17
C ALA A 132 2.13 11.88 -9.50
N GLN A 133 1.29 12.00 -10.52
CA GLN A 133 1.66 12.62 -11.78
C GLN A 133 2.01 14.10 -11.54
N GLY A 134 3.25 14.38 -11.14
CA GLY A 134 3.94 15.57 -11.61
C GLY A 134 4.16 15.42 -13.12
N SER A 135 4.09 16.51 -13.87
CA SER A 135 4.24 16.56 -15.33
C SER A 135 5.31 15.59 -15.87
N THR A 136 5.03 14.98 -17.01
CA THR A 136 5.97 14.18 -17.82
C THR A 136 7.15 15.05 -18.27
N SER A 137 8.08 15.36 -17.39
CA SER A 137 9.44 15.70 -17.82
C SER A 137 10.10 14.37 -18.15
N ALA A 138 10.57 14.19 -19.38
CA ALA A 138 11.37 13.02 -19.75
C ALA A 138 12.58 12.92 -18.80
N VAL A 139 12.92 11.71 -18.35
CA VAL A 139 14.15 11.49 -17.58
C VAL A 139 15.33 11.81 -18.49
N ASP A 140 16.23 12.66 -18.01
CA ASP A 140 17.43 13.08 -18.74
C ASP A 140 18.49 11.97 -18.58
N TYR A 141 18.77 11.26 -19.67
CA TYR A 141 19.77 10.20 -19.71
C TYR A 141 21.02 10.74 -20.39
N ASP A 142 22.20 10.30 -19.96
CA ASP A 142 23.42 10.59 -20.72
C ASP A 142 23.39 9.83 -22.05
N GLU A 143 23.00 10.52 -23.13
CA GLU A 143 22.88 9.97 -24.48
C GLU A 143 24.20 9.37 -24.98
N ASN A 144 25.36 9.91 -24.57
CA ASN A 144 26.65 9.36 -25.00
C ASN A 144 26.90 7.98 -24.38
N ILE A 145 26.63 7.84 -23.08
CA ILE A 145 26.77 6.56 -22.39
C ILE A 145 25.69 5.59 -22.86
N MET A 146 24.46 6.07 -23.08
CA MET A 146 23.37 5.26 -23.62
C MET A 146 23.73 4.66 -24.97
N ASP A 147 24.22 5.47 -25.91
CA ASP A 147 24.61 5.02 -27.25
C ASP A 147 25.78 4.03 -27.19
N ILE A 148 26.78 4.26 -26.32
CA ILE A 148 27.88 3.31 -26.12
C ILE A 148 27.35 1.95 -25.67
N LEU A 149 26.47 1.91 -24.67
CA LEU A 149 25.94 0.67 -24.12
C LEU A 149 24.99 -0.06 -25.08
N ILE A 150 24.19 0.68 -25.84
CA ILE A 150 23.34 0.10 -26.90
C ILE A 150 24.23 -0.50 -28.00
N ASN A 151 25.29 0.19 -28.42
CA ASN A 151 26.24 -0.33 -29.41
C ASN A 151 27.04 -1.54 -28.91
N MET A 152 27.21 -1.69 -27.60
CA MET A 152 27.77 -2.91 -26.98
C MET A 152 26.80 -4.10 -26.99
N GLY A 153 25.53 -3.90 -27.37
CA GLY A 153 24.53 -4.95 -27.53
C GLY A 153 23.55 -5.08 -26.36
N PHE A 154 23.58 -4.17 -25.38
CA PHE A 154 22.61 -4.19 -24.29
C PHE A 154 21.23 -3.68 -24.75
N PRO A 155 20.12 -4.29 -24.30
CA PRO A 155 18.78 -3.80 -24.60
C PRO A 155 18.59 -2.37 -24.13
N ARG A 156 18.02 -1.49 -24.98
CA ARG A 156 17.81 -0.07 -24.68
C ARG A 156 17.09 0.18 -23.35
N GLU A 157 16.12 -0.66 -23.02
CA GLU A 157 15.35 -0.52 -21.78
C GLU A 157 16.13 -0.99 -20.54
N ALA A 158 17.03 -1.96 -20.69
CA ALA A 158 18.00 -2.33 -19.65
C ALA A 158 19.01 -1.18 -19.42
N VAL A 159 19.48 -0.54 -20.50
CA VAL A 159 20.40 0.61 -20.44
C VAL A 159 19.74 1.79 -19.75
N LYS A 160 18.48 2.10 -20.06
CA LYS A 160 17.71 3.15 -19.36
C LYS A 160 17.55 2.84 -17.86
N ARG A 161 17.32 1.57 -17.49
CA ARG A 161 17.30 1.15 -16.07
C ARG A 161 18.65 1.38 -15.41
N ALA A 162 19.72 0.94 -16.06
CA ALA A 162 21.08 1.07 -15.55
C ALA A 162 21.42 2.53 -15.28
N LEU A 163 21.27 3.40 -16.29
CA LEU A 163 21.54 4.83 -16.18
C LEU A 163 20.70 5.51 -15.10
N PHE A 164 19.44 5.08 -14.95
CA PHE A 164 18.56 5.57 -13.90
C PHE A 164 19.03 5.16 -12.50
N TYR A 165 19.28 3.87 -12.26
CA TYR A 165 19.68 3.36 -10.94
C TYR A 165 21.12 3.74 -10.55
N THR A 166 21.97 4.04 -11.53
CA THR A 166 23.32 4.53 -11.29
C THR A 166 23.41 6.05 -11.33
N TYR A 167 22.29 6.78 -11.43
CA TYR A 167 22.24 8.24 -11.47
C TYR A 167 23.21 8.89 -12.48
N ASN A 168 23.37 8.32 -13.67
CA ASN A 168 24.34 8.77 -14.68
C ASN A 168 25.79 8.95 -14.16
N GLN A 169 26.21 8.21 -13.12
CA GLN A 169 27.54 8.35 -12.49
C GLN A 169 28.73 7.89 -13.35
N GLY A 170 28.48 7.39 -14.57
CA GLY A 170 29.52 7.00 -15.53
C GLY A 170 29.30 5.63 -16.16
N LEU A 171 30.04 5.36 -17.23
CA LEU A 171 29.93 4.15 -18.04
C LEU A 171 30.18 2.87 -17.23
N GLU A 172 31.22 2.84 -16.41
CA GLU A 172 31.62 1.65 -15.63
C GLU A 172 30.56 1.25 -14.61
N CYS A 173 29.93 2.23 -13.94
CA CYS A 173 28.83 2.00 -13.01
C CYS A 173 27.62 1.38 -13.73
N ALA A 174 27.28 1.92 -14.91
CA ALA A 174 26.16 1.42 -15.71
C ALA A 174 26.43 0.00 -16.24
N ILE A 175 27.65 -0.30 -16.69
CA ILE A 175 28.05 -1.66 -17.11
C ILE A 175 27.94 -2.63 -15.95
N LYS A 176 28.49 -2.27 -14.77
CA LYS A 176 28.41 -3.11 -13.58
C LYS A 176 26.96 -3.44 -13.24
N TRP A 177 26.09 -2.43 -13.22
CA TRP A 177 24.65 -2.64 -12.97
C TRP A 177 24.04 -3.57 -14.02
N LEU A 178 24.33 -3.36 -15.31
CA LEU A 178 23.81 -4.22 -16.39
C LEU A 178 24.25 -5.68 -16.23
N MET A 179 25.51 -5.91 -15.88
CA MET A 179 26.04 -7.26 -15.70
C MET A 179 25.45 -7.94 -14.46
N ASP A 180 25.28 -7.21 -13.37
CA ASP A 180 24.68 -7.72 -12.12
C ASP A 180 23.21 -8.14 -12.31
N HIS A 181 22.52 -7.57 -13.32
CA HIS A 181 21.08 -7.78 -13.57
C HIS A 181 20.78 -8.46 -14.92
N ILE A 182 21.81 -8.93 -15.65
CA ILE A 182 21.64 -9.51 -17.00
C ILE A 182 20.79 -10.78 -17.00
N THR A 183 20.76 -11.50 -15.89
CA THR A 183 20.00 -12.74 -15.71
C THR A 183 18.54 -12.48 -15.33
N ASP A 184 18.14 -11.22 -15.13
CA ASP A 184 16.80 -10.89 -14.70
C ASP A 184 15.78 -11.12 -15.83
N SER A 185 14.66 -11.78 -15.50
CA SER A 185 13.60 -12.11 -16.47
C SER A 185 12.93 -10.87 -17.07
N ASN A 186 13.02 -9.72 -16.40
CA ASN A 186 12.48 -8.43 -16.82
C ASN A 186 13.54 -7.48 -17.38
N PHE A 187 14.77 -7.96 -17.60
CA PHE A 187 15.92 -7.14 -18.00
C PHE A 187 15.63 -6.29 -19.25
N ALA A 188 14.97 -6.88 -20.25
CA ALA A 188 14.63 -6.22 -21.51
C ALA A 188 13.23 -5.60 -21.54
N GLU A 189 12.44 -5.68 -20.46
CA GLU A 189 11.08 -5.11 -20.46
C GLU A 189 11.11 -3.57 -20.53
N PRO A 190 10.03 -2.91 -20.99
CA PRO A 190 9.93 -1.45 -21.01
C PRO A 190 10.16 -0.85 -19.61
N PHE A 191 11.06 0.12 -19.52
CA PHE A 191 11.38 0.77 -18.27
C PHE A 191 10.61 2.08 -18.10
N VAL A 192 9.92 2.23 -16.97
CA VAL A 192 9.25 3.47 -16.59
C VAL A 192 9.84 3.95 -15.26
N PRO A 193 10.62 5.05 -15.25
CA PRO A 193 11.24 5.61 -14.05
C PRO A 193 10.21 6.02 -12.99
N SER A 194 10.45 5.67 -11.73
CA SER A 194 9.71 6.24 -10.59
C SER A 194 10.10 7.72 -10.43
N ARG A 195 9.11 8.61 -10.53
CA ARG A 195 9.32 10.06 -10.54
C ARG A 195 9.54 10.58 -9.11
N HIS A 196 10.78 10.92 -8.78
CA HIS A 196 11.08 11.83 -7.67
C HIS A 196 12.00 12.96 -8.18
N ASN A 197 11.54 14.20 -8.04
CA ASN A 197 12.32 15.39 -8.34
C ASN A 197 13.27 15.65 -7.16
N PHE A 198 14.56 15.35 -7.32
CA PHE A 198 15.58 15.80 -6.39
C PHE A 198 15.86 17.28 -6.68
N ASN A 199 15.21 18.19 -5.94
CA ASN A 199 15.76 19.49 -5.49
C ASN A 199 14.66 20.42 -4.93
N SER A 200 14.32 20.22 -3.67
CA SER A 200 13.88 21.26 -2.72
C SER A 200 13.77 20.59 -1.36
N GLU A 201 14.15 21.27 -0.28
CA GLU A 201 13.97 20.88 1.14
C GLU A 201 12.97 19.72 1.34
N ILE A 202 13.47 18.55 1.76
CA ILE A 202 12.79 17.24 1.61
C ILE A 202 11.38 17.29 2.21
N SER A 203 10.38 17.50 1.34
CA SER A 203 8.98 17.42 1.71
C SER A 203 8.62 15.96 1.97
N ILE A 204 7.84 15.70 3.03
CA ILE A 204 7.30 14.36 3.27
C ILE A 204 6.24 14.12 2.19
N GLU A 205 6.62 13.47 1.09
CA GLU A 205 5.73 13.30 -0.08
C GLU A 205 4.71 12.18 0.12
N ARG A 206 5.01 11.21 0.98
CA ARG A 206 4.24 9.96 1.13
C ARG A 206 4.01 9.59 2.60
N ALA A 207 2.94 8.86 2.85
CA ALA A 207 2.63 8.27 4.14
C ALA A 207 2.15 6.83 3.96
N PHE A 208 2.46 5.98 4.94
CA PHE A 208 1.74 4.72 5.10
C PHE A 208 0.45 4.99 5.87
N ILE A 209 -0.64 4.41 5.39
CA ILE A 209 -1.87 4.21 6.14
C ILE A 209 -1.90 2.73 6.51
N ILE A 210 -1.90 2.43 7.80
CA ILE A 210 -2.13 1.07 8.29
C ILE A 210 -3.62 0.94 8.52
N CYS A 211 -4.26 0.11 7.71
CA CYS A 211 -5.69 -0.14 7.77
C CYS A 211 -5.96 -1.47 8.47
N ARG A 212 -6.98 -1.50 9.32
CA ARG A 212 -7.61 -2.72 9.77
C ARG A 212 -8.56 -3.21 8.68
N VAL A 213 -8.38 -4.43 8.20
CA VAL A 213 -9.09 -4.96 7.03
C VAL A 213 -9.81 -6.26 7.41
N LEU A 214 -11.10 -6.32 7.11
CA LEU A 214 -11.94 -7.51 7.28
C LEU A 214 -11.66 -8.50 6.15
N VAL A 215 -11.25 -9.72 6.51
CA VAL A 215 -10.98 -10.80 5.56
C VAL A 215 -11.58 -12.12 6.03
N GLN A 216 -12.44 -12.73 5.22
CA GLN A 216 -13.09 -14.01 5.55
C GLN A 216 -12.90 -15.05 4.42
N ASN A 217 -13.45 -14.79 3.24
CA ASN A 217 -13.38 -15.61 2.04
C ASN A 217 -12.54 -14.92 0.96
N ILE A 218 -11.41 -15.54 0.62
CA ILE A 218 -10.45 -15.00 -0.35
C ILE A 218 -10.62 -15.67 -1.71
N LYS A 219 -10.61 -14.87 -2.77
CA LYS A 219 -10.47 -15.32 -4.15
C LYS A 219 -9.09 -14.96 -4.68
N ASP A 220 -8.33 -15.95 -5.13
CA ASP A 220 -7.12 -15.68 -5.89
C ASP A 220 -7.48 -15.11 -7.28
N VAL A 221 -6.84 -14.02 -7.65
CA VAL A 221 -7.06 -13.28 -8.90
C VAL A 221 -5.70 -13.02 -9.55
N SER A 222 -5.60 -13.33 -10.85
CA SER A 222 -4.49 -12.89 -11.69
C SER A 222 -4.62 -11.39 -12.01
N VAL A 223 -3.70 -10.85 -12.80
CA VAL A 223 -3.76 -9.45 -13.22
C VAL A 223 -5.06 -9.19 -13.98
N ASN A 224 -5.91 -8.31 -13.45
CA ASN A 224 -7.18 -7.94 -14.05
C ASN A 224 -7.59 -6.51 -13.66
N TYR A 225 -7.28 -5.55 -14.53
CA TYR A 225 -7.61 -4.13 -14.35
C TYR A 225 -9.11 -3.81 -14.49
N HIS A 226 -9.90 -4.73 -15.04
CA HIS A 226 -11.32 -4.52 -15.35
C HIS A 226 -12.26 -5.18 -14.34
N LEU A 227 -11.72 -5.90 -13.35
CA LEU A 227 -12.51 -6.55 -12.31
C LEU A 227 -13.14 -5.51 -11.40
N ASN A 228 -14.44 -5.22 -11.57
CA ASN A 228 -15.15 -4.24 -10.74
C ASN A 228 -15.66 -4.84 -9.42
N VAL A 229 -15.89 -6.14 -9.38
CA VAL A 229 -16.42 -6.87 -8.22
C VAL A 229 -16.07 -8.35 -8.35
N ILE A 230 -15.86 -9.02 -7.23
CA ILE A 230 -15.71 -10.48 -7.16
C ILE A 230 -17.06 -11.16 -6.87
N PRO A 231 -17.24 -12.46 -7.18
CA PRO A 231 -18.46 -13.17 -6.83
C PRO A 231 -18.78 -13.03 -5.34
N ASN A 232 -20.05 -12.80 -4.99
CA ASN A 232 -20.51 -12.44 -3.64
C ASN A 232 -20.20 -13.48 -2.54
N ILE A 233 -19.74 -14.67 -2.91
CA ILE A 233 -19.23 -15.68 -1.98
C ILE A 233 -17.83 -15.34 -1.42
N PHE A 234 -17.13 -14.37 -2.02
CA PHE A 234 -15.84 -13.86 -1.61
C PHE A 234 -15.95 -12.39 -1.19
N ASP A 235 -15.19 -11.97 -0.19
CA ASP A 235 -15.08 -10.57 0.23
C ASP A 235 -13.74 -9.93 -0.15
N THR A 236 -12.70 -10.73 -0.39
CA THR A 236 -11.36 -10.23 -0.67
C THR A 236 -10.77 -10.90 -1.90
N ALA A 237 -10.25 -10.10 -2.84
CA ALA A 237 -9.40 -10.62 -3.91
C ALA A 237 -7.94 -10.61 -3.45
N LYS A 238 -7.20 -11.69 -3.70
CA LYS A 238 -5.76 -11.79 -3.40
C LYS A 238 -4.99 -12.03 -4.68
N SER A 239 -3.87 -11.35 -4.87
CA SER A 239 -2.99 -11.59 -6.01
C SER A 239 -2.35 -12.97 -5.94
N THR A 240 -2.04 -13.57 -7.08
CA THR A 240 -1.41 -14.91 -7.16
C THR A 240 -0.02 -14.98 -6.52
N ASN A 241 0.68 -13.85 -6.39
CA ASN A 241 1.95 -13.76 -5.66
C ASN A 241 1.75 -13.53 -4.14
N GLY A 242 0.51 -13.47 -3.66
CA GLY A 242 0.16 -13.26 -2.25
C GLY A 242 0.32 -11.82 -1.74
N MET A 243 0.98 -10.93 -2.50
CA MET A 243 1.41 -9.61 -2.02
C MET A 243 0.30 -8.56 -1.92
N VAL A 244 -0.82 -8.72 -2.65
CA VAL A 244 -1.87 -7.70 -2.74
C VAL A 244 -3.22 -8.28 -2.38
N TYR A 245 -3.95 -7.54 -1.54
CA TYR A 245 -5.34 -7.79 -1.19
C TYR A 245 -6.19 -6.62 -1.68
N VAL A 246 -7.32 -6.90 -2.31
CA VAL A 246 -8.22 -5.88 -2.85
C VAL A 246 -9.59 -6.00 -2.21
N LYS A 247 -10.06 -4.88 -1.66
CA LYS A 247 -11.40 -4.73 -1.07
C LYS A 247 -12.25 -3.84 -1.95
N PHE A 248 -13.49 -4.24 -2.18
CA PHE A 248 -14.44 -3.54 -3.06
C PHE A 248 -15.52 -2.79 -2.28
N ASN A 249 -15.68 -3.09 -1.00
CA ASN A 249 -16.67 -2.46 -0.11
C ASN A 249 -15.96 -1.51 0.86
N ASP A 250 -16.44 -0.27 0.92
CA ASP A 250 -15.85 0.83 1.69
C ASP A 250 -15.79 0.56 3.20
N TYR A 251 -16.66 -0.30 3.74
CA TYR A 251 -16.76 -0.56 5.19
C TYR A 251 -16.12 -1.88 5.62
N GLU A 252 -15.38 -2.53 4.73
CA GLU A 252 -14.59 -3.73 5.06
C GLU A 252 -13.15 -3.39 5.46
N PHE A 253 -12.85 -2.11 5.67
CA PHE A 253 -11.59 -1.64 6.21
C PHE A 253 -11.77 -0.32 6.98
N TYR A 254 -10.88 -0.08 7.92
CA TYR A 254 -10.82 1.13 8.74
C TYR A 254 -9.37 1.65 8.77
N PRO A 255 -9.09 2.90 8.33
CA PRO A 255 -7.75 3.48 8.45
C PRO A 255 -7.47 3.73 9.93
N GLN A 256 -6.50 3.00 10.49
CA GLN A 256 -6.26 3.00 11.94
C GLN A 256 -5.05 3.85 12.31
N TYR A 257 -3.97 3.79 11.54
CA TYR A 257 -2.76 4.56 11.79
C TYR A 257 -2.24 5.25 10.54
N ILE A 258 -1.58 6.38 10.74
CA ILE A 258 -0.82 7.13 9.74
C ILE A 258 0.64 7.12 10.18
N VAL A 259 1.54 6.73 9.28
CA VAL A 259 2.98 6.74 9.52
C VAL A 259 3.64 7.60 8.46
N TYR A 260 4.20 8.73 8.91
CA TYR A 260 5.05 9.60 8.09
C TYR A 260 6.48 9.10 8.16
N TYR A 261 7.15 8.99 7.03
CA TYR A 261 8.47 8.38 6.94
C TYR A 261 9.32 9.02 5.83
N ARG A 262 10.62 8.72 5.83
CA ARG A 262 11.51 8.91 4.68
C ARG A 262 12.02 7.55 4.21
N GLU A 263 12.24 7.45 2.90
CA GLU A 263 12.94 6.30 2.34
C GLU A 263 14.42 6.35 2.76
N HIS A 264 14.95 5.21 3.21
CA HIS A 264 16.39 5.08 3.39
C HIS A 264 17.09 5.15 2.03
N ASN A 265 18.27 5.78 1.96
CA ASN A 265 19.18 5.59 0.83
C ASN A 265 19.71 4.14 0.90
N LEU A 266 18.98 3.20 0.30
CA LEU A 266 19.27 1.76 0.33
C LEU A 266 20.52 1.44 -0.50
N SER A 267 21.69 1.68 0.07
CA SER A 267 22.98 1.11 -0.38
C SER A 267 23.59 0.16 0.65
N GLN A 268 22.93 -0.09 1.80
CA GLN A 268 23.58 -0.77 2.94
C GLN A 268 22.76 -1.87 3.64
N TYR A 269 21.59 -2.29 3.13
CA TYR A 269 20.83 -3.40 3.73
C TYR A 269 20.49 -4.48 2.70
N SER A 270 21.24 -5.59 2.76
CA SER A 270 20.82 -6.89 2.24
C SER A 270 19.93 -7.55 3.29
N ASP A 271 18.62 -7.46 3.10
CA ASP A 271 17.61 -7.93 4.06
C ASP A 271 17.47 -9.48 4.04
N PRO A 272 17.67 -10.19 5.17
CA PRO A 272 17.38 -11.62 5.31
C PRO A 272 15.87 -11.96 5.32
N TYR A 273 14.99 -10.96 5.45
CA TYR A 273 13.53 -11.05 5.28
C TYR A 273 13.05 -10.43 3.97
N SER A 274 13.95 -10.28 2.98
CA SER A 274 13.53 -10.27 1.59
C SER A 274 12.77 -11.57 1.35
N CYS A 275 11.46 -11.54 1.58
CA CYS A 275 10.51 -12.52 1.10
C CYS A 275 10.87 -12.66 -0.37
N ASN A 276 11.53 -13.79 -0.67
CA ASN A 276 12.24 -14.03 -1.91
C ASN A 276 11.49 -13.40 -3.08
N PHE A 277 11.99 -12.27 -3.59
CA PHE A 277 11.52 -11.75 -4.87
C PHE A 277 11.87 -12.72 -6.02
N ASN A 278 12.63 -13.78 -5.72
CA ASN A 278 12.92 -14.95 -6.54
C ASN A 278 12.90 -16.25 -5.71
N TYR A 279 11.76 -16.90 -5.46
CA TYR A 279 11.70 -18.36 -5.20
C TYR A 279 10.38 -18.95 -5.75
N ASN A 280 10.52 -19.69 -6.84
CA ASN A 280 9.75 -20.87 -7.27
C ASN A 280 8.24 -20.73 -7.61
N TYR A 281 7.94 -20.32 -8.84
CA TYR A 281 7.13 -21.20 -9.70
C TYR A 281 8.10 -22.11 -10.44
N CYS A 282 8.26 -23.36 -9.99
CA CYS A 282 8.69 -24.49 -10.82
C CYS A 282 8.76 -25.78 -10.00
N VAL A 283 7.59 -26.31 -9.61
CA VAL A 283 7.27 -27.73 -9.36
C VAL A 283 5.74 -27.74 -9.41
N ASP A 284 4.98 -28.28 -10.37
CA ASP A 284 5.18 -29.24 -11.44
C ASP A 284 4.22 -28.90 -12.60
N GLN A 285 4.38 -29.68 -13.68
CA GLN A 285 3.60 -29.76 -14.93
C GLN A 285 2.07 -29.76 -14.77
#